data_AF-A0A377UT72-F1
#
_entry.id   AF-A0A377UT72-F1
#
_cell.length_a   1.000
_cell.length_b   1.000
_cell.length_c   1.000
_cell.angle_alpha   90.00
_cell.angle_beta   90.00
_cell.angle_gamma   90.00
#
_symmetry.space_group_name_H-M   'P 1'
#
loop_
_entity.id
_entity.type
_entity.pdbx_description
1 polymer ?
#
loop_
_entity_poly.entity_id
_entity_poly.type
_entity_poly.pdbx_seq_one_letter_code
_entity_poly.pdbx_strand_id
1 'polypeptide(L)'
;MTLSPYLQEVAKRRTFAIISHPDAGKTTITEKVLLFGQAIQTAGTVKGRGSSQHAKSDWMEMEKQRGISITTSVMQFPYHDCLVNLLDTPGHEDFSEDTYRTLTAVDCCLMVIDAAKGVEDRTRKLMEVTRLRDTPILTFMNKLDRDIRESDGAAG
;
A
#
# COMPACT_ATOMS: atom_id res chain seq x y z
N MET A 1 6.53 34.51 2.47
CA MET A 1 7.94 34.13 2.25
C MET A 1 7.95 32.96 1.27
N THR A 2 8.60 33.10 0.13
CA THR A 2 8.77 32.01 -0.84
C THR A 2 9.78 31.00 -0.28
N LEU A 3 9.45 29.71 -0.28
CA LEU A 3 10.37 28.65 0.16
C LEU A 3 11.64 28.65 -0.69
N SER A 4 12.80 28.35 -0.09
CA SER A 4 14.03 28.14 -0.85
C SER A 4 13.89 26.93 -1.79
N PRO A 5 14.66 26.83 -2.89
CA PRO A 5 14.57 25.69 -3.81
C PRO A 5 14.71 24.33 -3.10
N TYR A 6 15.59 24.25 -2.08
CA TYR A 6 15.72 23.06 -1.24
C TYR A 6 14.44 22.73 -0.46
N LEU A 7 13.83 23.72 0.19
CA LEU A 7 12.61 23.50 0.97
C LEU A 7 11.40 23.16 0.09
N GLN A 8 11.33 23.70 -1.14
CA GLN A 8 10.31 23.32 -2.12
C GLN A 8 10.44 21.83 -2.50
N GLU A 9 11.67 21.37 -2.73
CA GLU A 9 11.97 19.96 -2.98
C GLU A 9 11.58 19.08 -1.79
N VAL A 10 11.86 19.48 -0.56
CA VAL A 10 11.42 18.71 0.62
C VAL A 10 9.89 18.67 0.70
N ALA A 11 9.23 19.82 0.52
CA ALA A 11 7.78 19.94 0.67
C ALA A 11 6.97 19.15 -0.36
N LYS A 12 7.52 18.82 -1.53
CA LYS A 12 6.83 18.01 -2.54
C LYS A 12 6.86 16.50 -2.27
N ARG A 13 7.71 16.02 -1.36
CA ARG A 13 7.89 14.58 -1.12
C ARG A 13 6.78 14.03 -0.22
N ARG A 14 6.26 12.85 -0.56
CA ARG A 14 5.27 12.11 0.22
C ARG A 14 5.74 10.67 0.36
N THR A 15 6.16 10.27 1.56
CA THR A 15 6.70 8.92 1.80
C THR A 15 5.72 8.13 2.66
N PHE A 16 5.15 7.05 2.12
CA PHE A 16 4.16 6.25 2.83
C PHE A 16 4.31 4.76 2.58
N ALA A 17 3.77 3.96 3.49
CA ALA A 17 3.65 2.51 3.33
C ALA A 17 2.19 2.10 3.16
N ILE A 18 1.94 1.03 2.41
CA ILE A 18 0.62 0.39 2.37
C ILE A 18 0.64 -0.81 3.30
N ILE A 19 -0.26 -0.81 4.28
CA ILE A 19 -0.37 -1.84 5.30
C ILE A 19 -1.75 -2.49 5.26
N SER A 20 -1.83 -3.81 5.44
CA SER A 20 -3.10 -4.51 5.41
C SER A 20 -3.04 -5.88 6.08
N HIS A 21 -4.20 -6.46 6.37
CA HIS A 21 -4.30 -7.90 6.58
C HIS A 21 -4.01 -8.67 5.27
N PRO A 22 -3.52 -9.93 5.32
CA PRO A 22 -3.43 -10.76 4.13
C PRO A 22 -4.73 -10.79 3.34
N ASP A 23 -4.62 -10.80 2.02
CA ASP A 23 -5.75 -10.81 1.08
C ASP A 23 -6.68 -9.58 1.12
N ALA A 24 -6.43 -8.54 1.93
CA ALA A 24 -7.23 -7.32 1.92
C ALA A 24 -7.10 -6.52 0.61
N GLY A 25 -6.10 -6.82 -0.22
CA GLY A 25 -5.93 -6.27 -1.57
C GLY A 25 -4.77 -5.27 -1.72
N LYS A 26 -3.78 -5.31 -0.83
CA LYS A 26 -2.55 -4.48 -0.91
C LYS A 26 -1.92 -4.48 -2.31
N THR A 27 -1.65 -5.66 -2.87
CA THR A 27 -1.02 -5.76 -4.20
C THR A 27 -1.86 -5.10 -5.29
N THR A 28 -3.18 -5.29 -5.25
CA THR A 28 -4.10 -4.69 -6.23
C THR A 28 -4.10 -3.16 -6.14
N ILE A 29 -4.15 -2.59 -4.94
CA ILE A 29 -4.10 -1.12 -4.79
C ILE A 29 -2.73 -0.57 -5.16
N THR A 30 -1.63 -1.26 -4.82
CA THR A 30 -0.27 -0.89 -5.21
C THR A 30 -0.15 -0.78 -6.72
N GLU A 31 -0.61 -1.78 -7.48
CA GLU A 31 -0.59 -1.73 -8.94
C GLU A 31 -1.41 -0.56 -9.50
N LYS A 32 -2.59 -0.27 -8.94
CA LYS A 32 -3.41 0.88 -9.37
C LYS A 32 -2.73 2.21 -9.07
N VAL A 33 -2.12 2.35 -7.90
CA VAL A 33 -1.35 3.54 -7.51
C VAL A 33 -0.20 3.79 -8.48
N LEU A 34 0.56 2.74 -8.84
CA LEU A 34 1.64 2.84 -9.82
C LEU A 34 1.13 3.20 -11.22
N LEU A 35 -0.04 2.67 -11.63
CA LEU A 35 -0.66 3.03 -12.90
C LEU A 35 -1.05 4.52 -12.93
N PHE A 36 -1.65 5.03 -11.84
CA PHE A 36 -2.00 6.45 -11.72
C PHE A 36 -0.78 7.36 -11.68
N GLY A 37 0.33 6.89 -11.10
CA GLY A 37 1.63 7.56 -11.14
C GLY A 37 2.35 7.47 -12.49
N GLN A 38 1.73 6.84 -13.50
CA GLN A 38 2.34 6.53 -14.81
C GLN A 38 3.67 5.77 -14.68
N ALA A 39 3.91 5.12 -13.54
CA ALA A 39 5.09 4.32 -13.25
C ALA A 39 5.04 2.95 -13.94
N ILE A 40 3.83 2.50 -14.26
CA ILE A 40 3.56 1.33 -15.12
C ILE A 40 2.54 1.73 -16.19
N GLN A 41 2.65 1.15 -17.38
CA GLN A 41 1.73 1.46 -18.49
C GLN A 41 0.43 0.64 -18.42
N THR A 42 0.41 -0.50 -17.73
CA THR A 42 -0.77 -1.37 -17.58
C THR A 42 -0.83 -1.99 -16.17
N ALA A 43 -2.00 -1.93 -15.49
CA ALA A 43 -2.21 -2.59 -14.19
C ALA A 43 -2.74 -4.02 -14.36
N GLY A 44 -2.24 -4.97 -13.56
CA GLY A 44 -2.71 -6.35 -13.50
C GLY A 44 -4.00 -6.51 -12.68
N THR A 45 -4.63 -7.69 -12.76
CA THR A 45 -5.76 -8.09 -11.90
C THR A 45 -5.40 -9.36 -11.14
N VAL A 46 -5.40 -9.31 -9.81
CA VAL A 46 -5.06 -10.46 -8.95
C VAL A 46 -6.30 -11.37 -8.81
N LYS A 47 -6.33 -12.45 -9.60
CA LYS A 47 -7.24 -13.61 -9.63
C LYS A 47 -8.59 -13.52 -8.88
N GLY A 48 -9.67 -13.45 -9.67
CA GLY A 48 -10.92 -14.19 -9.44
C GLY A 48 -11.04 -15.32 -10.47
N ARG A 49 -11.49 -16.51 -10.06
CA ARG A 49 -11.66 -17.70 -10.91
C ARG A 49 -12.43 -17.36 -12.21
N GLY A 50 -11.77 -17.42 -13.38
CA GLY A 50 -12.46 -17.44 -14.68
C GLY A 50 -11.79 -16.73 -15.85
N SER A 51 -10.86 -15.79 -15.62
CA SER A 51 -10.16 -15.10 -16.72
C SER A 51 -8.75 -15.66 -16.93
N SER A 52 -8.51 -16.20 -18.12
CA SER A 52 -7.24 -16.77 -18.59
C SER A 52 -6.18 -15.71 -18.95
N GLN A 53 -6.37 -14.45 -18.54
CA GLN A 53 -5.30 -13.46 -18.55
C GLN A 53 -4.59 -13.52 -17.20
N HIS A 54 -3.53 -14.33 -17.16
CA HIS A 54 -2.53 -14.19 -16.12
C HIS A 54 -2.10 -12.72 -16.06
N ALA A 55 -2.32 -12.05 -14.93
CA ALA A 55 -1.75 -10.75 -14.65
C ALA A 55 -0.23 -10.88 -14.65
N LYS A 56 0.35 -10.77 -15.84
CA LYS A 56 1.75 -10.54 -16.08
C LYS A 56 1.92 -9.04 -16.10
N SER A 57 2.02 -8.41 -14.94
CA SER A 57 2.65 -7.10 -14.91
C SER A 57 4.13 -7.33 -15.24
N ASP A 58 4.69 -6.52 -16.15
CA ASP A 58 6.13 -6.56 -16.50
C ASP A 58 7.02 -6.51 -15.24
N TRP A 59 6.48 -5.95 -14.16
CA TRP A 59 7.08 -5.90 -12.83
C TRP A 59 7.22 -7.27 -12.15
N MET A 60 6.18 -8.11 -12.12
CA MET A 60 6.30 -9.48 -11.59
C MET A 60 7.22 -10.35 -12.44
N GLU A 61 7.25 -10.12 -13.76
CA GLU A 61 8.20 -10.81 -14.65
C GLU A 61 9.64 -10.31 -14.42
N MET A 62 9.84 -9.03 -14.09
CA MET A 62 11.12 -8.43 -13.70
C MET A 62 11.61 -8.91 -12.32
N GLU A 63 10.73 -9.03 -11.32
CA GLU A 63 11.05 -9.64 -10.01
C GLU A 63 11.46 -11.11 -10.18
N LYS A 64 10.67 -11.86 -10.96
CA LYS A 64 10.93 -13.27 -11.23
C LYS A 64 12.20 -13.51 -12.04
N GLN A 65 12.52 -12.65 -13.00
CA GLN A 65 13.76 -12.72 -13.79
C GLN A 65 15.00 -12.37 -12.96
N ARG A 66 14.88 -11.47 -11.98
CA ARG A 66 16.01 -11.12 -11.10
C ARG A 66 16.21 -12.12 -9.96
N GLY A 67 15.29 -13.07 -9.77
CA GLY A 67 15.35 -14.04 -8.66
C GLY A 67 15.21 -13.38 -7.29
N ILE A 68 14.62 -12.18 -7.28
CA ILE A 68 14.52 -11.32 -6.12
C ILE A 68 13.10 -11.52 -5.56
N SER A 69 12.94 -12.40 -4.58
CA SER A 69 11.84 -12.27 -3.61
C SER A 69 12.45 -11.55 -2.40
N ILE A 70 12.58 -10.22 -2.48
CA ILE A 70 13.43 -9.47 -1.56
C ILE A 70 12.64 -8.31 -0.97
N THR A 71 12.36 -8.44 0.33
CA THR A 71 12.42 -7.39 1.34
C THR A 71 12.16 -5.95 0.85
N THR A 72 11.01 -5.41 1.23
CA THR A 72 10.60 -3.99 1.11
C THR A 72 11.08 -3.28 -0.17
N SER A 73 10.31 -3.39 -1.25
CA SER A 73 10.53 -2.59 -2.46
C SER A 73 10.10 -1.14 -2.25
N VAL A 74 11.00 -0.19 -2.52
CA VAL A 74 10.71 1.25 -2.55
C VAL A 74 10.42 1.66 -4.00
N MET A 75 9.27 2.27 -4.23
CA MET A 75 8.83 2.73 -5.54
C MET A 75 8.62 4.24 -5.50
N GLN A 76 9.25 4.97 -6.41
CA GLN A 76 9.11 6.42 -6.52
C GLN A 76 8.41 6.78 -7.83
N PHE A 77 7.41 7.65 -7.76
CA PHE A 77 6.71 8.15 -8.95
C PHE A 77 6.14 9.55 -8.72
N PRO A 78 6.02 10.37 -9.78
CA PRO A 78 5.33 11.65 -9.70
C PRO A 78 3.81 11.44 -9.64
N TYR A 79 3.13 12.25 -8.84
CA TYR A 79 1.66 12.32 -8.84
C TYR A 79 1.23 13.75 -8.51
N HIS A 80 0.56 14.40 -9.48
CA HIS A 80 0.34 15.85 -9.46
C HIS A 80 1.66 16.62 -9.18
N ASP A 81 1.63 17.59 -8.27
CA ASP A 81 2.81 18.41 -7.89
C ASP A 81 3.67 17.73 -6.79
N CYS A 82 3.45 16.44 -6.52
CA CYS A 82 4.15 15.68 -5.49
C CYS A 82 5.06 14.60 -6.09
N LEU A 83 6.12 14.27 -5.35
CA LEU A 83 6.96 13.10 -5.59
C LEU A 83 6.66 12.05 -4.52
N VAL A 84 6.01 10.97 -4.93
CA VAL A 84 5.55 9.91 -4.03
C VAL A 84 6.63 8.85 -3.89
N ASN A 85 6.91 8.45 -2.65
CA ASN A 85 7.73 7.29 -2.29
C ASN A 85 6.83 6.27 -1.59
N LEU A 86 6.54 5.17 -2.28
CA LEU A 86 5.77 4.06 -1.76
C LEU A 86 6.71 2.96 -1.28
N LEU A 87 6.64 2.64 0.01
CA LEU A 87 7.34 1.49 0.59
C LEU A 87 6.35 0.33 0.68
N ASP A 88 6.59 -0.72 -0.09
CA ASP A 88 5.71 -1.90 -0.07
C ASP A 88 6.14 -2.86 1.05
N THR A 89 5.30 -3.05 2.07
CA THR A 89 5.57 -4.03 3.14
C THR A 89 5.24 -5.43 2.65
N PRO A 90 6.07 -6.47 2.89
CA PRO A 90 5.73 -7.85 2.52
C PRO A 90 4.35 -8.27 3.08
N GLY A 91 3.49 -8.81 2.21
CA GLY A 91 2.09 -9.11 2.55
C GLY A 91 1.81 -10.57 2.90
N HIS A 92 2.71 -11.50 2.55
CA HIS A 92 2.48 -12.94 2.68
C HIS A 92 3.43 -13.51 3.73
N GLU A 93 2.85 -14.04 4.81
CA GLU A 93 3.46 -14.84 5.89
C GLU A 93 4.52 -14.15 6.79
N ASP A 94 5.41 -13.31 6.29
CA ASP A 94 6.48 -12.71 7.09
C ASP A 94 6.09 -11.34 7.66
N PHE A 95 5.27 -11.34 8.72
CA PHE A 95 5.21 -10.18 9.63
C PHE A 95 6.49 -10.14 10.46
N SER A 96 7.60 -9.79 9.82
CA SER A 96 8.94 -9.75 10.39
C SER A 96 9.29 -8.36 10.93
N GLU A 97 10.45 -8.28 11.59
CA GLU A 97 11.13 -7.02 11.95
C GLU A 97 11.18 -6.02 10.78
N ASP A 98 11.24 -6.51 9.53
CA ASP A 98 11.30 -5.66 8.33
C ASP A 98 10.04 -4.83 8.13
N THR A 99 8.87 -5.34 8.52
CA THR A 99 7.63 -4.55 8.47
C THR A 99 7.69 -3.41 9.48
N TYR A 100 8.16 -3.66 10.71
CA TYR A 100 8.30 -2.63 11.72
C TYR A 100 9.34 -1.57 11.34
N ARG A 101 10.44 -2.00 10.70
CA ARG A 101 11.50 -1.12 10.15
C ARG A 101 10.97 -0.29 8.99
N THR A 102 10.18 -0.87 8.10
CA THR A 102 9.54 -0.12 7.00
C THR A 102 8.67 1.00 7.56
N LEU A 103 7.92 0.72 8.64
CA LEU A 103 7.11 1.72 9.34
C LEU A 103 7.93 2.76 10.11
N THR A 104 9.26 2.62 10.24
CA THR A 104 10.12 3.72 10.76
C THR A 104 10.48 4.72 9.68
N ALA A 105 10.38 4.31 8.41
CA ALA A 105 10.94 5.04 7.26
C ALA A 105 9.89 5.84 6.50
N VAL A 106 8.65 5.90 7.01
CA VAL A 106 7.51 6.55 6.36
C VAL A 106 6.93 7.66 7.22
N ASP A 107 6.42 8.69 6.56
CA ASP A 107 5.78 9.83 7.20
C ASP A 107 4.31 9.53 7.53
N CYS A 108 3.67 8.63 6.78
CA CYS A 108 2.31 8.16 7.01
C CYS A 108 2.07 6.73 6.47
N CYS A 109 0.91 6.16 6.76
CA CYS A 109 0.49 4.84 6.28
C CYS A 109 -0.87 4.89 5.60
N LEU A 110 -1.05 4.05 4.58
CA LEU A 110 -2.34 3.71 3.98
C LEU A 110 -2.76 2.32 4.45
N MET A 111 -3.76 2.26 5.33
CA MET A 111 -4.38 1.03 5.81
C MET A 111 -5.46 0.55 4.84
N VAL A 112 -5.29 -0.64 4.29
CA VAL A 112 -6.29 -1.28 3.43
C VAL A 112 -7.10 -2.28 4.24
N ILE A 113 -8.42 -2.12 4.24
CA ILE A 113 -9.36 -2.99 4.95
C ILE A 113 -10.29 -3.65 3.94
N ASP A 114 -10.45 -4.96 4.01
CA ASP A 114 -11.50 -5.67 3.27
C ASP A 114 -12.86 -5.33 3.90
N ALA A 115 -13.72 -4.61 3.17
CA ALA A 115 -15.01 -4.15 3.67
C ALA A 115 -15.97 -5.28 4.06
N ALA A 116 -15.81 -6.49 3.49
CA ALA A 116 -16.60 -7.65 3.88
C ALA A 116 -16.15 -8.25 5.22
N LYS A 117 -14.87 -8.08 5.58
CA LYS A 117 -14.29 -8.69 6.80
C LYS A 117 -14.14 -7.71 7.96
N GLY A 118 -13.90 -6.43 7.66
CA GLY A 118 -13.62 -5.40 8.65
C GLY A 118 -12.22 -5.53 9.26
N VAL A 119 -12.08 -5.14 10.53
CA VAL A 119 -10.78 -5.12 11.23
C VAL A 119 -10.38 -6.53 11.69
N GLU A 120 -9.36 -7.09 11.02
CA GLU A 120 -8.76 -8.40 11.32
C GLU A 120 -7.53 -8.28 12.26
N ASP A 121 -6.99 -9.41 12.74
CA ASP A 121 -5.93 -9.44 13.75
C ASP A 121 -4.65 -8.70 13.33
N ARG A 122 -4.21 -8.88 12.08
CA ARG A 122 -3.04 -8.17 11.57
C ARG A 122 -3.28 -6.66 11.48
N THR A 123 -4.50 -6.24 11.15
CA THR A 123 -4.89 -4.82 11.14
C THR A 123 -4.71 -4.21 12.52
N ARG A 124 -5.14 -4.90 13.59
CA ARG A 124 -4.96 -4.44 14.98
C ARG A 124 -3.48 -4.31 15.36
N LYS A 125 -2.67 -5.33 15.06
CA LYS A 125 -1.22 -5.30 15.32
C LYS A 125 -0.53 -4.15 14.57
N LEU A 126 -0.86 -3.93 13.31
CA LEU A 126 -0.35 -2.81 12.52
C LEU A 126 -0.78 -1.45 13.08
N MET A 127 -2.01 -1.34 13.60
CA MET A 127 -2.47 -0.14 14.31
C MET A 127 -1.68 0.11 15.60
N GLU A 128 -1.35 -0.93 16.37
CA GLU A 128 -0.51 -0.77 17.56
C GLU A 128 0.88 -0.22 17.19
N VAL A 129 1.49 -0.73 16.14
CA VAL A 129 2.81 -0.29 15.68
C VAL A 129 2.81 1.16 15.20
N THR A 130 1.81 1.54 14.42
CA THR A 130 1.67 2.91 13.92
C THR A 130 1.36 3.90 15.04
N ARG A 131 0.62 3.48 16.07
CA ARG A 131 0.38 4.28 17.29
C ARG A 131 1.65 4.53 18.10
N LEU A 132 2.60 3.58 18.16
CA LEU A 132 3.86 3.77 18.87
C LEU A 132 4.71 4.93 18.32
N ARG A 133 4.41 5.42 17.11
CA ARG A 133 5.12 6.52 16.45
C ARG A 133 4.24 7.71 16.07
N ASP A 134 2.99 7.73 16.55
CA ASP A 134 1.99 8.73 16.13
C ASP A 134 1.88 8.87 14.59
N THR A 135 2.14 7.78 13.86
CA THR A 135 2.15 7.79 12.40
C THR A 135 0.73 7.98 11.87
N PRO A 136 0.44 9.02 11.09
CA PRO A 136 -0.88 9.23 10.51
C PRO A 136 -1.33 8.07 9.63
N ILE A 137 -2.60 7.68 9.74
CA ILE A 137 -3.19 6.57 8.99
C ILE A 137 -4.33 7.08 8.12
N LEU A 138 -4.22 6.87 6.80
CA LEU A 138 -5.34 6.94 5.87
C LEU A 138 -5.95 5.55 5.75
N THR A 139 -7.28 5.43 5.76
CA THR A 139 -7.95 4.12 5.65
C THR A 139 -8.69 4.01 4.32
N PHE A 140 -8.48 2.90 3.61
CA PHE A 140 -9.17 2.56 2.37
C PHE A 140 -9.97 1.28 2.55
N MET A 141 -11.30 1.40 2.45
CA MET A 141 -12.23 0.27 2.46
C MET A 141 -12.27 -0.34 1.06
N ASN A 142 -11.65 -1.50 0.91
CA ASN A 142 -11.53 -2.23 -0.35
C ASN A 142 -12.64 -3.28 -0.51
N LYS A 143 -12.80 -3.77 -1.74
CA LYS A 143 -13.77 -4.82 -2.13
C LYS A 143 -15.23 -4.43 -1.94
N LEU A 144 -15.55 -3.16 -2.17
CA LEU A 144 -16.93 -2.65 -2.19
C LEU A 144 -17.77 -3.22 -3.35
N ASP A 145 -17.16 -3.95 -4.29
CA ASP A 145 -17.83 -4.74 -5.32
C ASP A 145 -18.47 -6.04 -4.80
N ARG A 146 -18.23 -6.40 -3.53
CA ARG A 146 -18.79 -7.59 -2.85
C ARG A 146 -19.83 -7.19 -1.82
N ASP A 147 -20.61 -8.15 -1.35
CA ASP A 147 -21.47 -7.96 -0.18
C ASP A 147 -20.59 -7.60 1.03
N ILE A 148 -20.77 -6.37 1.52
CA ILE A 148 -20.02 -5.84 2.66
C ILE A 148 -20.81 -6.03 3.95
N ARG A 149 -20.10 -6.12 5.08
CA ARG A 149 -20.76 -5.93 6.36
C ARG A 149 -21.31 -4.51 6.40
N GLU A 150 -22.55 -4.33 6.86
CA GLU A 150 -23.03 -2.98 7.18
C GLU A 150 -22.00 -2.35 8.11
N SER A 151 -21.62 -1.09 7.82
CA SER A 151 -20.91 -0.30 8.80
C SER A 151 -21.88 -0.22 9.98
N ASP A 152 -21.58 -0.92 11.07
CA ASP A 152 -22.21 -0.64 12.35
C ASP A 152 -21.95 0.85 12.56
N GLY A 153 -22.95 1.66 12.26
CA GLY A 153 -22.95 3.06 12.59
C GLY A 153 -22.62 3.09 14.07
N ALA A 154 -21.54 3.77 14.43
CA ALA A 154 -21.31 4.14 15.82
C ALA A 154 -22.51 4.99 16.25
N ALA A 155 -23.56 4.31 16.68
CA ALA A 155 -24.63 4.84 17.47
C ALA A 155 -24.17 4.71 18.92
N GLY A 156 -23.82 5.85 19.53
CA GLY A 156 -23.53 5.96 20.96
C GLY A 156 -22.04 6.09 21.28
#